data_AF-A0A842XKI6-F1
#
_entry.id   AF-A0A842XKI6-F1
#
_cell.length_a   1.000
_cell.length_b   1.000
_cell.length_c   1.000
_cell.angle_alpha   90.00
_cell.angle_beta   90.00
_cell.angle_gamma   90.00
#
_symmetry.space_group_name_H-M   'P 1'
#
loop_
_entity.id
_entity.type
_entity.pdbx_description
1 polymer ?
#
loop_
_entity_poly.entity_id
_entity_poly.type
_entity_poly.pdbx_seq_one_letter_code
_entity_poly.pdbx_strand_id
1 'polypeptide(L)'
;MEKEYKCRYCSEVFGKPLLLAQHVRSKHKRAKTREKRGAEKEKQAEQINKTIEAIGILKGLQVSPNLSAEEKKILGDVLMRIEELLAYSQKS
;
A
#
# COMPACT_ATOMS: atom_id res chain seq x y z
N MET A 1 10.52 -38.46 -4.57
CA MET A 1 11.02 -37.07 -4.55
C MET A 1 10.66 -36.45 -3.21
N GLU A 2 11.59 -36.45 -2.28
CA GLU A 2 11.43 -35.68 -1.04
C GLU A 2 11.57 -34.20 -1.40
N LYS A 3 10.51 -33.40 -1.23
CA LYS A 3 10.60 -31.95 -1.42
C LYS A 3 11.36 -31.38 -0.24
N GLU A 4 12.56 -30.91 -0.50
CA GLU A 4 13.34 -30.15 0.48
C GLU A 4 12.77 -28.74 0.58
N TYR A 5 12.34 -28.34 1.78
CA TYR A 5 11.73 -27.03 2.06
C TYR A 5 12.79 -26.11 2.66
N LYS A 6 13.33 -25.20 1.85
CA LYS A 6 14.35 -24.23 2.28
C LYS A 6 13.73 -22.98 2.90
N CYS A 7 14.30 -22.52 4.02
CA CYS A 7 13.93 -21.28 4.67
C CYS A 7 14.48 -20.07 3.91
N ARG A 8 13.60 -19.12 3.57
CA ARG A 8 13.98 -17.88 2.86
C ARG A 8 14.87 -16.95 3.68
N TYR A 9 14.87 -17.06 5.01
CA TYR A 9 15.56 -16.11 5.89
C TYR A 9 16.94 -16.57 6.38
N CYS A 10 17.13 -17.87 6.57
CA CYS A 10 18.38 -18.45 7.08
C CYS A 10 18.95 -19.56 6.19
N SER A 11 18.28 -19.90 5.08
CA SER A 11 18.69 -20.97 4.18
C SER A 11 18.73 -22.39 4.77
N GLU A 12 18.22 -22.61 5.99
CA GLU A 12 18.04 -23.95 6.57
C GLU A 12 17.07 -24.79 5.72
N VAL A 13 17.38 -26.08 5.58
CA VAL A 13 16.60 -27.02 4.77
C VAL A 13 15.82 -27.96 5.70
N PHE A 14 14.52 -28.10 5.44
CA PHE A 14 13.62 -28.95 6.21
C PHE A 14 13.01 -30.00 5.29
N GLY A 15 12.97 -31.27 5.71
CA GLY A 15 12.29 -32.34 4.97
C GLY A 15 10.76 -32.27 5.00
N LYS A 16 10.18 -31.37 5.80
CA LYS A 16 8.71 -31.20 5.95
C LYS A 16 8.32 -29.72 5.94
N PRO A 17 7.20 -29.35 5.29
CA PRO A 17 6.74 -27.96 5.23
C PRO A 17 6.29 -27.45 6.61
N LEU A 18 5.74 -28.33 7.46
CA LEU A 18 5.30 -27.98 8.82
C LEU A 18 6.47 -27.51 9.70
N LEU A 19 7.62 -28.19 9.61
CA LEU A 19 8.82 -27.85 10.38
C LEU A 19 9.39 -26.49 9.94
N LEU A 20 9.41 -26.24 8.63
CA LEU A 20 9.77 -24.93 8.09
C LEU A 20 8.85 -23.83 8.63
N ALA A 21 7.52 -24.04 8.60
CA ALA A 21 6.56 -23.05 9.07
C ALA A 21 6.67 -22.77 10.60
N GLN A 22 7.02 -23.78 11.40
CA GLN A 22 7.28 -23.61 12.82
C GLN A 22 8.60 -22.87 13.06
N HIS A 23 9.66 -23.24 12.35
CA HIS A 23 10.96 -22.57 12.40
C HIS A 23 10.83 -21.08 12.07
N VAL A 24 10.16 -20.72 10.98
CA VAL A 24 9.94 -19.31 10.59
C VAL A 24 9.17 -18.54 11.66
N ARG A 25 8.16 -19.16 12.29
CA ARG A 25 7.37 -18.52 13.36
C ARG A 25 8.18 -18.28 14.63
N SER A 26 9.06 -19.20 15.02
CA SER A 26 9.85 -19.11 16.25
C SER A 26 11.12 -18.26 16.06
N LYS A 27 11.91 -18.52 15.01
CA LYS A 27 13.23 -17.91 14.80
C LYS A 27 13.18 -16.63 13.98
N HIS A 28 12.19 -16.49 13.09
CA HIS A 28 12.08 -15.36 12.15
C HIS A 28 10.89 -14.45 12.41
N LYS A 29 10.32 -14.45 13.63
CA LYS A 29 9.21 -13.56 14.02
C LYS A 29 9.47 -12.09 13.63
N ARG A 30 10.67 -11.57 13.92
CA ARG A 30 11.04 -10.17 13.59
C ARG A 30 11.18 -9.93 12.08
N ALA A 31 11.72 -10.89 11.34
CA ALA A 31 11.86 -10.79 9.89
C ALA A 31 10.48 -10.81 9.20
N LYS A 32 9.58 -11.69 9.64
CA LYS A 32 8.19 -11.76 9.16
C LYS A 32 7.42 -10.46 9.44
N THR A 33 7.59 -9.86 10.63
CA THR A 33 6.96 -8.57 10.94
C THR A 33 7.51 -7.44 10.05
N ARG A 34 8.82 -7.45 9.75
CA ARG A 34 9.42 -6.46 8.84
C ARG A 34 8.91 -6.61 7.41
N GLU A 35 8.83 -7.83 6.88
CA GLU A 35 8.23 -8.08 5.57
C GLU A 35 6.76 -7.67 5.52
N LYS A 36 5.97 -8.00 6.55
CA LYS A 36 4.56 -7.58 6.61
C LYS A 36 4.43 -6.06 6.59
N ARG A 37 5.23 -5.34 7.39
CA ARG A 37 5.26 -3.87 7.39
C ARG A 37 5.74 -3.30 6.06
N GLY A 38 6.68 -3.96 5.39
CA GLY A 38 7.13 -3.58 4.05
C GLY A 38 6.00 -3.69 3.02
N ALA A 39 5.28 -4.82 3.02
CA ALA A 39 4.14 -5.03 2.14
C ALA A 39 2.97 -4.08 2.43
N GLU A 40 2.73 -3.73 3.69
CA GLU A 40 1.73 -2.72 4.08
C GLU A 40 2.11 -1.33 3.57
N LYS A 41 3.39 -0.94 3.66
CA LYS A 41 3.90 0.33 3.11
C LYS A 41 3.82 0.40 1.59
N GLU A 42 4.10 -0.71 0.90
CA GLU A 42 3.99 -0.78 -0.55
C GLU A 42 2.54 -0.59 -1.01
N LYS A 43 1.58 -1.25 -0.35
CA LYS A 43 0.15 -1.05 -0.60
C LYS A 43 -0.30 0.38 -0.31
N GLN A 44 0.21 0.98 0.76
CA GLN A 44 -0.06 2.38 1.09
C GLN A 44 0.48 3.32 0.00
N ALA A 45 1.70 3.09 -0.49
CA ALA A 45 2.28 3.85 -1.57
C ALA A 45 1.49 3.72 -2.88
N GLU A 46 1.01 2.51 -3.21
CA GLU A 46 0.15 2.28 -4.37
C GLU A 46 -1.18 3.06 -4.26
N GLN A 47 -1.81 3.07 -3.08
CA GLN A 47 -3.02 3.86 -2.84
C GLN A 47 -2.78 5.36 -2.96
N ILE A 48 -1.65 5.86 -2.45
CA ILE A 48 -1.23 7.26 -2.59
C ILE A 48 -1.10 7.64 -4.07
N ASN A 49 -0.43 6.81 -4.87
CA ASN A 49 -0.27 7.06 -6.30
C ASN A 49 -1.62 7.12 -7.04
N LYS A 50 -2.52 6.16 -6.79
CA LYS A 50 -3.88 6.17 -7.35
C LYS A 50 -4.66 7.42 -6.96
N THR A 51 -4.45 7.91 -5.73
CA THR A 51 -5.10 9.13 -5.23
C THR A 51 -4.57 10.38 -5.96
N ILE A 52 -3.27 10.43 -6.24
CA ILE A 52 -2.64 11.52 -7.04
C ILE A 52 -3.21 11.53 -8.46
N GLU A 53 -3.36 10.36 -9.10
CA GLU A 53 -3.98 10.26 -10.42
C GLU A 53 -5.43 10.77 -10.42
N ALA A 54 -6.23 10.35 -9.43
CA ALA A 54 -7.60 10.82 -9.26
C ALA A 54 -7.68 12.34 -9.07
N ILE A 55 -6.78 12.93 -8.26
CA ILE A 55 -6.64 14.38 -8.09
C ILE A 55 -6.39 15.06 -9.45
N GLY A 56 -5.50 14.51 -10.27
CA GLY A 56 -5.22 15.04 -11.62
C GLY A 56 -6.47 15.10 -12.50
N ILE A 57 -7.29 14.04 -12.47
CA ILE A 57 -8.56 13.98 -13.20
C ILE A 57 -9.54 15.03 -12.67
N LEU A 58 -9.69 15.15 -11.35
CA LEU A 58 -10.58 16.14 -10.73
C LEU A 58 -10.17 17.58 -11.06
N LYS A 59 -8.86 17.87 -11.06
CA LYS A 59 -8.33 19.16 -11.51
C LYS A 59 -8.65 19.43 -12.98
N GLY A 60 -8.53 18.44 -13.85
CA GLY A 60 -8.93 18.56 -15.25
C GLY A 60 -10.42 18.86 -15.42
N LEU A 61 -11.28 18.22 -14.61
CA LEU A 61 -12.71 18.45 -14.62
C LEU A 61 -13.08 19.86 -14.18
N GLN A 62 -12.40 20.47 -13.20
CA GLN A 62 -12.69 21.86 -12.76
C GLN A 62 -12.61 22.90 -13.90
N VAL A 63 -11.77 22.67 -14.90
CA VAL A 63 -11.58 23.56 -16.05
C VAL A 63 -12.64 23.34 -17.14
N SER A 64 -13.46 22.28 -17.03
CA SER A 64 -14.48 21.95 -18.02
C SER A 64 -15.49 23.10 -18.21
N PRO A 65 -15.80 23.47 -19.46
CA PRO A 65 -16.84 24.47 -19.75
C PRO A 65 -18.26 23.95 -19.46
N ASN A 66 -18.43 22.64 -19.24
CA ASN A 66 -19.73 21.99 -19.03
C ASN A 66 -20.22 21.98 -17.57
N LEU A 67 -19.46 22.58 -16.64
CA LEU A 67 -19.83 22.63 -15.22
C LEU A 67 -20.30 24.04 -14.83
N SER A 68 -21.34 24.09 -14.00
CA SER A 68 -21.83 25.33 -13.39
C SER A 68 -20.83 25.89 -12.35
N ALA A 69 -21.04 27.14 -11.95
CA ALA A 69 -20.21 27.76 -10.92
C ALA A 69 -20.34 27.05 -9.55
N GLU A 70 -21.54 26.57 -9.19
CA GLU A 70 -21.72 25.80 -7.96
C GLU A 70 -21.02 24.43 -8.03
N GLU A 71 -21.11 23.73 -9.16
CA GLU A 71 -20.45 22.42 -9.33
C GLU A 71 -18.93 22.54 -9.25
N LYS A 72 -18.36 23.59 -9.86
CA LYS A 72 -16.91 23.89 -9.78
C LYS A 72 -16.49 24.18 -8.35
N LYS A 73 -17.30 24.92 -7.59
CA LYS A 73 -17.03 25.23 -6.17
C LYS A 73 -17.02 23.96 -5.32
N ILE A 74 -18.03 23.09 -5.47
CA ILE A 74 -18.10 21.81 -4.76
C ILE A 74 -16.88 20.95 -5.11
N LEU A 75 -16.50 20.89 -6.38
CA LEU A 75 -15.33 20.14 -6.83
C LEU A 75 -14.02 20.71 -6.26
N GLY A 76 -13.95 22.03 -6.05
CA GLY A 76 -12.86 22.72 -5.35
C GLY A 76 -12.75 22.31 -3.88
N ASP A 77 -13.87 22.34 -3.15
CA ASP A 77 -13.91 21.97 -1.73
C ASP A 77 -13.55 20.49 -1.51
N VAL A 78 -14.03 19.60 -2.41
CA VAL A 78 -13.70 18.18 -2.38
C VAL A 78 -12.21 17.97 -2.66
N LEU A 79 -11.65 18.66 -3.65
CA LEU A 79 -10.23 18.57 -3.98
C LEU A 79 -9.34 18.96 -2.79
N MET A 80 -9.66 20.07 -2.13
CA MET A 80 -8.91 20.56 -0.96
C MET A 80 -8.88 19.50 0.16
N ARG A 81 -10.02 18.89 0.50
CA ARG A 81 -10.08 17.84 1.52
C ARG A 81 -9.26 16.61 1.16
N ILE A 82 -9.27 16.20 -0.11
CA ILE A 82 -8.48 15.05 -0.58
C ILE A 82 -6.99 15.36 -0.49
N GLU A 83 -6.55 16.57 -0.84
CA GLU A 83 -5.16 17.00 -0.71
C GLU A 83 -4.70 17.03 0.75
N GLU A 84 -5.55 17.49 1.69
CA GLU A 84 -5.27 17.45 3.13
C GLU A 84 -5.10 16.01 3.66
N LEU A 85 -6.01 15.11 3.29
CA LEU A 85 -5.94 13.69 3.68
C LEU A 85 -4.70 13.01 3.10
N LEU A 86 -4.33 13.35 1.86
CA LEU A 86 -3.13 12.85 1.22
C LEU A 86 -1.87 13.34 1.95
N ALA A 87 -1.82 14.63 2.29
CA ALA A 87 -0.72 15.21 3.05
C ALA A 87 -0.58 14.60 4.44
N TYR A 88 -1.70 14.28 5.11
CA TYR A 88 -1.68 13.54 6.38
C TYR A 88 -1.14 12.12 6.22
N SER A 89 -1.56 11.42 5.16
CA SER A 89 -1.16 10.05 4.87
C SER A 89 0.32 9.91 4.51
N GLN A 90 0.93 10.95 3.91
CA GLN A 90 2.36 10.99 3.60
C GLN A 90 3.25 11.33 4.81
N LYS A 91 2.68 11.94 5.86
CA LYS A 91 3.40 12.31 7.09
C LYS A 91 3.48 11.18 8.14
N SER A 92 2.66 10.13 7.98
CA SER A 92 2.58 8.98 8.91
C SER A 92 3.45 7.81 8.47
#